data_AF-A0A1E7GWG6-F1
#
_entry.id   AF-A0A1E7GWG6-F1
#
_cell.length_a   1.000
_cell.length_b   1.000
_cell.length_c   1.000
_cell.angle_alpha   90.00
_cell.angle_beta   90.00
_cell.angle_gamma   90.00
#
_symmetry.space_group_name_H-M   'P 1'
#
loop_
_entity.id
_entity.type
_entity.pdbx_description
1 polymer ?
#
loop_
_entity_poly.entity_id
_entity_poly.type
_entity_poly.pdbx_seq_one_letter_code
_entity_poly.pdbx_strand_id
1 'polypeptide(L)'
;MRKWTIAVLGLVLLLGLGFPALGEEKALTISDREIVERLVRLEVGQENIRRELGGRIDALGGRIDALGGRIDDLRGLMYVVLGAILALIGFVIWDRRSAISPVITRTRLLEEDCDRTLRLLRDYAQREPKLADVMKSLGLM
;
A
#
# COMPACT_ATOMS: atom_id res chain seq x y z
N MET A 1 -88.45 -20.59 -16.18
CA MET A 1 -87.18 -19.97 -15.76
C MET A 1 -87.29 -18.53 -15.23
N ARG A 2 -88.37 -17.77 -15.51
CA ARG A 2 -88.53 -16.34 -15.12
C ARG A 2 -88.79 -16.06 -13.62
N LYS A 3 -89.18 -17.07 -12.82
CA LYS A 3 -89.45 -16.89 -11.38
C LYS A 3 -88.18 -16.84 -10.53
N TRP A 4 -87.16 -17.62 -10.92
CA TRP A 4 -85.87 -17.68 -10.22
C TRP A 4 -85.03 -16.42 -10.45
N THR A 5 -85.12 -15.80 -11.62
CA THR A 5 -84.39 -14.57 -11.92
C THR A 5 -84.84 -13.39 -11.05
N ILE A 6 -86.14 -13.30 -10.74
CA ILE A 6 -86.68 -12.25 -9.87
C ILE A 6 -86.29 -12.49 -8.41
N ALA A 7 -86.27 -13.75 -7.97
CA ALA A 7 -85.81 -14.12 -6.62
C ALA A 7 -84.31 -13.82 -6.43
N VAL A 8 -83.48 -14.10 -7.42
CA VAL A 8 -82.04 -13.80 -7.38
C VAL A 8 -81.79 -12.29 -7.42
N LEU A 9 -82.52 -11.54 -8.25
CA LEU A 9 -82.43 -10.07 -8.26
C LEU A 9 -82.87 -9.45 -6.92
N GLY A 10 -83.95 -9.97 -6.32
CA GLY A 10 -84.40 -9.54 -5.00
C GLY A 10 -83.38 -9.86 -3.90
N LEU A 11 -82.74 -11.04 -3.94
CA LEU A 11 -81.70 -11.42 -3.00
C LEU A 11 -80.43 -10.54 -3.15
N VAL A 12 -80.04 -10.22 -4.39
CA VAL A 12 -78.92 -9.32 -4.68
C VAL A 12 -79.21 -7.89 -4.23
N LEU A 13 -80.44 -7.42 -4.42
CA LEU A 13 -80.88 -6.10 -3.94
C LEU A 13 -80.88 -6.03 -2.40
N LEU A 14 -81.30 -7.12 -1.74
CA LEU A 14 -81.37 -7.21 -0.28
C LEU A 14 -79.97 -7.38 0.36
N LEU A 15 -79.06 -8.10 -0.31
CA LEU A 15 -77.64 -8.16 0.06
C LEU A 15 -76.93 -6.82 -0.19
N GLY A 16 -77.30 -6.08 -1.24
CA GLY A 16 -76.73 -4.77 -1.54
C GLY A 16 -77.19 -3.65 -0.60
N LEU A 17 -78.40 -3.76 -0.04
CA LEU A 17 -78.93 -2.81 0.96
C LEU A 17 -78.40 -3.08 2.39
N GLY A 18 -77.76 -4.23 2.62
CA GLY A 18 -77.30 -4.68 3.93
C GLY A 18 -75.91 -4.22 4.36
N PHE A 19 -75.23 -3.36 3.59
CA PHE A 19 -74.01 -2.68 4.04
C PHE A 19 -74.36 -1.30 4.59
N PRO A 20 -74.70 -1.13 5.89
CA PRO A 20 -74.36 0.11 6.53
C PRO A 20 -72.84 0.17 6.51
N ALA A 21 -72.31 1.04 5.66
CA ALA A 21 -70.95 1.51 5.73
C ALA A 21 -70.77 2.19 7.11
N LEU A 22 -70.57 1.38 8.15
CA LEU A 22 -69.89 1.79 9.37
C LEU A 22 -68.41 1.93 9.03
N GLY A 23 -68.12 2.92 8.19
CA GLY A 23 -66.85 3.60 8.27
C GLY A 23 -66.88 4.40 9.56
N GLU A 24 -66.61 3.74 10.69
CA GLU A 24 -65.96 4.44 11.80
C GLU A 24 -64.60 4.89 11.28
N GLU A 25 -64.59 6.02 10.58
CA GLU A 25 -63.43 6.89 10.58
C GLU A 25 -63.26 7.32 12.04
N LYS A 26 -62.55 6.49 12.82
CA LYS A 26 -61.72 7.02 13.89
C LYS A 26 -60.65 7.87 13.21
N ALA A 27 -61.04 9.06 12.77
CA ALA A 27 -60.14 10.16 12.57
C ALA A 27 -59.46 10.33 13.93
N LEU A 28 -58.22 9.84 14.02
CA LEU A 28 -57.33 10.17 15.12
C LEU A 28 -57.29 11.69 15.16
N THR A 29 -58.11 12.29 16.04
CA THR A 29 -58.12 13.73 16.26
C THR A 29 -56.94 13.98 17.18
N ILE A 30 -55.73 13.78 16.64
CA ILE A 30 -54.50 14.15 17.34
C ILE A 30 -54.60 15.66 17.49
N SER A 31 -54.72 16.11 18.74
CA SER A 31 -54.75 17.54 19.05
C SER A 31 -53.43 18.16 18.59
N ASP A 32 -53.46 19.32 17.95
CA ASP A 32 -52.27 20.06 17.54
C ASP A 32 -51.25 20.23 18.68
N ARG A 33 -51.73 20.26 19.93
CA ARG A 33 -50.89 20.29 21.13
C ARG A 33 -50.04 19.04 21.32
N GLU A 34 -50.58 17.86 21.03
CA GLU A 34 -49.86 16.58 21.12
C GLU A 34 -48.82 16.45 19.99
N ILE A 35 -49.11 17.01 18.81
CA ILE A 35 -48.15 17.08 17.69
C ILE A 35 -46.95 17.94 18.07
N VAL A 36 -47.19 19.12 18.64
CA VAL A 36 -46.12 20.03 19.08
C VAL A 36 -45.25 19.37 20.16
N GLU A 37 -45.84 18.68 21.13
CA GLU A 37 -45.06 17.99 22.18
C GLU A 37 -44.17 16.87 21.60
N ARG A 38 -44.70 16.09 20.65
CA ARG A 38 -43.92 15.05 19.95
C ARG A 38 -42.83 15.65 19.07
N LEU A 39 -43.09 16.77 18.40
CA LEU A 39 -42.10 17.49 17.60
C LEU A 39 -40.95 18.00 18.46
N VAL A 40 -41.25 18.65 19.59
CA VAL A 40 -40.22 19.12 20.54
C VAL A 40 -39.39 17.95 21.06
N ARG A 41 -40.02 16.81 21.39
CA ARG A 41 -39.29 15.61 21.82
C ARG A 41 -38.39 15.05 20.72
N LEU A 42 -38.86 15.05 19.48
CA LEU A 42 -38.07 14.61 18.32
C LEU A 42 -36.90 15.54 18.04
N GLU A 43 -37.09 16.86 18.13
CA GLU A 43 -36.04 17.86 17.92
C GLU A 43 -34.92 17.71 18.97
N VAL A 44 -35.28 17.54 20.25
CA VAL A 44 -34.33 17.24 21.33
C VAL A 44 -33.61 15.90 21.09
N GLY A 45 -34.35 14.87 20.64
CA GLY A 45 -33.77 13.58 20.28
C GLY A 45 -32.76 13.67 19.15
N GLN A 46 -33.09 14.43 18.09
CA GLN A 46 -32.19 14.68 16.97
C GLN A 46 -30.95 15.45 17.39
N GLU A 47 -31.08 16.45 18.26
CA GLU A 47 -29.94 17.22 18.72
C GLU A 47 -29.00 16.39 19.61
N ASN A 48 -29.54 15.54 20.47
CA ASN A 48 -28.74 14.59 21.25
C ASN A 48 -27.98 13.61 20.36
N ILE A 49 -28.65 13.04 19.35
CA ILE A 49 -28.00 12.16 18.37
C ILE A 49 -26.92 12.91 17.60
N ARG A 50 -27.18 14.15 17.19
CA ARG A 50 -26.21 14.99 16.46
C ARG A 50 -24.96 15.25 17.30
N ARG A 51 -25.13 15.55 18.59
CA ARG A 51 -24.01 15.76 19.52
C ARG A 51 -23.21 14.48 19.74
N GLU A 52 -23.89 13.35 19.95
CA GLU A 52 -23.22 12.06 20.15
C GLU A 52 -22.43 11.64 18.89
N LEU A 53 -23.05 11.76 17.71
CA LEU A 53 -22.38 11.48 16.44
C LEU A 53 -21.21 12.43 16.20
N GLY A 54 -21.36 13.73 16.50
CA GLY A 54 -20.29 14.71 16.41
C GLY A 54 -19.08 14.30 17.25
N GLY A 55 -19.29 14.00 18.54
CA GLY A 55 -18.20 13.57 19.42
C GLY A 55 -17.54 12.25 18.99
N ARG A 56 -18.31 11.30 18.44
CA ARG A 56 -17.77 10.06 17.88
C ARG A 56 -16.95 10.32 16.61
N ILE A 57 -17.40 11.21 15.73
CA ILE A 57 -16.69 11.60 14.51
C ILE A 57 -15.38 12.30 14.88
N ASP A 58 -15.39 13.23 15.83
CA ASP A 58 -14.19 13.94 16.28
C ASP A 58 -13.17 12.98 16.90
N ALA A 59 -13.63 12.05 17.75
CA ALA A 59 -12.78 11.02 18.33
C ALA A 59 -12.17 10.08 17.27
N LEU A 60 -12.94 9.73 16.23
CA LEU A 60 -12.45 8.96 15.09
C LEU A 60 -11.45 9.77 14.26
N GLY A 61 -11.72 11.05 14.00
CA GLY A 61 -10.83 11.97 13.31
C GLY A 61 -9.46 12.04 13.99
N GLY A 62 -9.43 12.28 15.30
CA GLY A 62 -8.18 12.31 16.06
C GLY A 62 -7.39 10.99 16.02
N ARG A 63 -8.08 9.84 15.98
CA ARG A 63 -7.42 8.53 15.82
C ARG A 63 -6.86 8.36 14.40
N ILE A 64 -7.58 8.80 13.38
CA ILE A 64 -7.13 8.76 11.99
C ILE A 64 -5.90 9.65 11.82
N ASP A 65 -5.91 10.86 12.37
CA ASP A 65 -4.77 11.79 12.31
C ASP A 65 -3.53 11.21 13.01
N ALA A 66 -3.71 10.62 14.19
CA ALA A 66 -2.63 9.95 14.91
C ALA A 66 -2.06 8.75 14.14
N LEU A 67 -2.90 7.99 13.44
CA LEU A 67 -2.47 6.91 12.55
C LEU A 67 -1.75 7.45 11.31
N GLY A 68 -2.24 8.56 10.74
CA GLY A 68 -1.61 9.26 9.62
C GLY A 68 -0.18 9.67 9.94
N GLY A 69 0.02 10.32 11.10
CA GLY A 69 1.36 10.70 11.56
C GLY A 69 2.31 9.51 11.70
N ARG A 70 1.84 8.40 12.28
CA ARG A 70 2.65 7.16 12.38
C ARG A 70 3.01 6.59 11.00
N ILE A 71 2.07 6.62 10.06
CA ILE A 71 2.33 6.15 8.68
C ILE A 71 3.39 7.03 8.01
N ASP A 72 3.33 8.34 8.20
CA ASP A 72 4.32 9.26 7.63
C ASP A 72 5.70 9.05 8.25
N ASP A 73 5.80 8.81 9.57
CA ASP A 73 7.05 8.43 10.23
C ASP A 73 7.62 7.12 9.65
N LEU A 74 6.76 6.09 9.47
CA LEU A 74 7.17 4.82 8.86
C LEU A 74 7.65 4.99 7.42
N ARG A 75 6.96 5.83 6.63
CA ARG A 75 7.38 6.17 5.26
C ARG A 75 8.72 6.88 5.26
N GLY A 76 8.93 7.82 6.18
CA GLY A 76 10.21 8.50 6.37
C GLY A 76 11.34 7.51 6.64
N LEU A 77 11.15 6.61 7.60
CA LEU A 77 12.12 5.55 7.90
C LEU A 77 12.39 4.64 6.70
N MET A 78 11.36 4.25 5.95
CA MET A 78 11.52 3.43 4.75
C MET A 78 12.38 4.14 3.69
N TYR A 79 12.16 5.44 3.45
CA TYR A 79 12.99 6.21 2.53
C TYR A 79 14.43 6.37 3.02
N VAL A 80 14.64 6.55 4.32
CA VAL A 80 15.99 6.60 4.91
C VAL A 80 16.72 5.27 4.70
N VAL A 81 16.06 4.14 4.97
CA VAL A 81 16.63 2.81 4.77
C VAL A 81 16.95 2.55 3.29
N LEU A 82 16.02 2.88 2.40
CA LEU A 82 16.24 2.72 0.96
C LEU A 82 17.39 3.60 0.46
N GLY A 83 17.44 4.86 0.92
CA GLY A 83 18.53 5.78 0.64
C GLY A 83 19.86 5.27 1.17
N ALA A 84 19.89 4.70 2.38
CA ALA A 84 21.08 4.11 2.97
C ALA A 84 21.59 2.90 2.17
N ILE A 85 20.70 2.03 1.68
CA ILE A 85 21.06 0.90 0.83
C ILE A 85 21.65 1.38 -0.50
N LEU A 86 21.00 2.34 -1.16
CA LEU A 86 21.50 2.90 -2.42
C LEU A 86 22.85 3.60 -2.22
N ALA A 87 23.02 4.33 -1.11
CA ALA A 87 24.29 4.95 -0.74
C ALA A 87 25.38 3.90 -0.50
N LEU A 88 25.06 2.79 0.19
CA LEU A 88 25.97 1.67 0.39
C LEU A 88 26.39 1.02 -0.94
N ILE A 89 25.45 0.77 -1.85
CA ILE A 89 25.76 0.22 -3.17
C ILE A 89 26.67 1.18 -3.94
N GLY A 90 26.33 2.48 -3.95
CA GLY A 90 27.17 3.51 -4.58
C GLY A 90 28.56 3.56 -3.97
N PHE A 91 28.66 3.48 -2.64
CA PHE A 91 29.92 3.46 -1.90
C PHE A 91 30.76 2.22 -2.21
N VAL A 92 30.16 1.02 -2.25
CA VAL A 92 30.86 -0.23 -2.60
C VAL A 92 31.39 -0.19 -4.03
N ILE A 93 30.63 0.34 -4.98
CA ILE A 93 31.09 0.51 -6.37
C ILE A 93 32.29 1.48 -6.43
N TRP A 94 32.26 2.55 -5.63
CA TRP A 94 33.35 3.50 -5.52
C TRP A 94 34.62 2.91 -4.87
N ASP A 95 34.44 2.15 -3.78
CA ASP A 95 35.52 1.48 -3.04
C ASP A 95 36.27 0.50 -3.94
N ARG A 96 35.55 -0.35 -4.69
CA ARG A 96 36.15 -1.31 -5.61
C ARG A 96 36.98 -0.65 -6.71
N ARG A 97 36.55 0.49 -7.25
CA ARG A 97 37.30 1.23 -8.28
C ARG A 97 38.60 1.81 -7.70
N SER A 98 38.55 2.27 -6.46
CA SER A 98 39.68 2.86 -5.74
C SER A 98 40.72 1.81 -5.31
N ALA A 99 40.27 0.62 -4.88
CA ALA A 99 41.13 -0.45 -4.37
C ALA A 99 41.87 -1.26 -5.46
N ILE A 100 41.32 -1.37 -6.67
CA ILE A 100 41.92 -2.17 -7.77
C ILE A 100 43.05 -1.41 -8.49
N SER A 101 43.02 -0.07 -8.47
CA SER A 101 44.03 0.75 -9.14
C SER A 101 45.48 0.45 -8.71
N PRO A 102 45.83 0.32 -7.42
CA PRO A 102 47.21 -0.01 -7.02
C PRO A 102 47.63 -1.44 -7.38
N VAL A 103 46.69 -2.40 -7.42
CA VAL A 103 47.00 -3.80 -7.73
C VAL A 103 47.40 -3.97 -9.19
N ILE A 104 46.69 -3.31 -10.12
CA ILE A 104 47.01 -3.34 -11.56
C ILE A 104 48.39 -2.70 -11.82
N THR A 105 48.71 -1.61 -11.12
CA THR A 105 50.01 -0.95 -11.26
C THR A 105 51.14 -1.85 -10.74
N ARG A 106 50.92 -2.55 -9.61
CA ARG A 106 51.90 -3.50 -9.06
C ARG A 106 52.13 -4.70 -9.97
N THR A 107 51.08 -5.25 -10.60
CA THR A 107 51.24 -6.37 -11.54
C THR A 107 52.01 -5.94 -12.79
N ARG A 108 51.77 -4.74 -13.33
CA ARG A 108 52.52 -4.22 -14.47
C ARG A 108 54.00 -4.03 -14.17
N LEU A 109 54.33 -3.47 -13.01
CA LEU A 109 55.73 -3.25 -12.60
C LEU A 109 56.48 -4.58 -12.42
N LEU A 110 55.83 -5.58 -11.83
CA LEU A 110 56.42 -6.91 -11.70
C LEU A 110 56.67 -7.58 -13.05
N GLU A 111 55.75 -7.41 -14.00
CA GLU A 111 55.89 -7.95 -15.35
C GLU A 111 57.07 -7.28 -16.09
N GLU A 112 57.18 -5.95 -16.02
CA GLU A 112 58.29 -5.19 -16.62
C GLU A 112 59.66 -5.57 -16.02
N ASP A 113 59.75 -5.71 -14.69
CA ASP A 113 60.99 -6.09 -14.01
C ASP A 113 61.40 -7.54 -14.36
N CYS A 114 60.44 -8.44 -14.48
CA CYS A 114 60.69 -9.82 -14.89
C CYS A 114 61.21 -9.87 -16.33
N ASP A 115 60.58 -9.12 -17.25
CA ASP A 115 60.98 -9.02 -18.66
C ASP A 115 62.39 -8.44 -18.82
N ARG A 116 62.70 -7.41 -18.02
CA ARG A 116 64.03 -6.77 -18.01
C ARG A 116 65.09 -7.73 -17.50
N THR A 117 64.80 -8.47 -16.44
CA THR A 117 65.69 -9.49 -15.88
C THR A 117 65.95 -10.62 -16.88
N LEU A 118 64.91 -11.05 -17.60
CA LEU A 118 64.98 -12.10 -18.61
C LEU A 118 65.84 -11.69 -19.82
N ARG A 119 65.76 -10.42 -20.26
CA ARG A 119 66.65 -9.87 -21.30
C ARG A 119 68.11 -9.83 -20.83
N LEU A 120 68.37 -9.40 -19.60
CA LEU A 120 69.72 -9.37 -19.04
C LEU A 120 70.32 -10.76 -18.91
N LEU A 121 69.55 -11.75 -18.45
CA LEU A 121 69.98 -13.15 -18.42
C LEU A 121 70.24 -13.68 -19.83
N ARG A 122 69.44 -13.30 -20.83
CA ARG A 122 69.64 -13.71 -22.22
C ARG A 122 70.93 -13.15 -22.81
N ASP A 123 71.21 -11.88 -22.58
CA ASP A 123 72.46 -11.25 -23.02
C ASP A 123 73.69 -11.85 -22.30
N TYR A 124 73.54 -12.24 -21.03
CA TYR A 124 74.59 -12.96 -20.29
C TYR A 124 74.78 -14.41 -20.77
N ALA A 125 73.69 -15.13 -21.08
CA ALA A 125 73.73 -16.50 -21.56
C ALA A 125 74.40 -16.63 -22.93
N GLN A 126 74.30 -15.59 -23.78
CA GLN A 126 75.07 -15.55 -25.02
C GLN A 126 76.59 -15.43 -24.80
N ARG A 127 77.03 -14.97 -23.63
CA ARG A 127 78.46 -14.84 -23.27
C ARG A 127 79.01 -16.06 -22.52
N GLU A 128 78.17 -16.84 -21.84
CA GLU A 128 78.57 -18.04 -21.11
C GLU A 128 77.88 -19.34 -21.62
N PRO A 129 78.63 -20.31 -22.16
CA PRO A 129 78.05 -21.53 -22.75
C PRO A 129 77.33 -22.42 -21.74
N LYS A 130 77.74 -22.43 -20.47
CA LYS A 130 77.05 -23.21 -19.41
C LYS A 130 75.68 -22.64 -19.02
N LEU A 131 75.50 -21.32 -19.12
CA LEU A 131 74.25 -20.65 -18.77
C LEU A 131 73.21 -20.78 -19.90
N ALA A 132 73.67 -20.84 -21.16
CA ALA A 132 72.83 -21.09 -22.32
C ALA A 132 72.13 -22.46 -22.25
N ASP A 133 72.84 -23.52 -21.86
CA ASP A 133 72.28 -24.86 -21.73
C ASP A 133 71.20 -24.93 -20.63
N VAL A 134 71.42 -24.25 -19.50
CA VAL A 134 70.43 -24.16 -18.41
C VAL A 134 69.18 -23.41 -18.89
N MET A 135 69.32 -22.32 -19.63
CA MET A 135 68.19 -21.53 -20.12
C MET A 135 67.37 -22.27 -21.19
N LYS A 136 68.02 -23.11 -22.02
CA LYS A 136 67.37 -24.01 -22.98
C LYS A 136 66.59 -25.12 -22.29
N SER A 137 67.13 -25.69 -21.20
CA SER A 137 66.46 -26.74 -20.42
C SER A 137 65.20 -26.26 -19.69
N LEU A 138 65.10 -24.95 -19.44
CA LEU A 138 63.95 -24.29 -18.79
C LEU A 138 62.88 -23.80 -19.79
N GLY A 139 63.06 -24.02 -21.11
CA GLY A 139 62.10 -23.61 -22.14
C GLY A 139 62.01 -22.10 -22.37
N LEU A 140 63.02 -21.34 -21.92
CA LEU A 140 63.12 -19.88 -22.05
C LEU A 140 63.83 -19.42 -23.34
N MET A 141 64.15 -20.36 -24.24
CA MET A 141 64.61 -20.16 -25.62
C MET A 141 63.92 -21.13 -26.56
#